data_AF-A0A7J8M3A6-F1
#
_entry.id   AF-A0A7J8M3A6-F1
#
_cell.length_a   1.000
_cell.length_b   1.000
_cell.length_c   1.000
_cell.angle_alpha   90.00
_cell.angle_beta   90.00
_cell.angle_gamma   90.00
#
_symmetry.space_group_name_H-M   'P 1'
#
loop_
_entity.id
_entity.type
_entity.pdbx_description
1 polymer ?
#
loop_
_entity_poly.entity_id
_entity_poly.type
_entity_poly.pdbx_seq_one_letter_code
_entity_poly.pdbx_strand_id
1 'polypeptide(L)'
;MSTTSASVVLVPSSFEAQIFNFSQLQKDQTFSILSTDVDPKLQKLCGETNYPIECLTSTIPFLDENVAINPMSVLKVEIDAIDSKTKEALDKASELLQDFSFHVLKLVSIITIPF
;
A
#
# COMPACT_ATOMS: atom_id res chain seq x y z
N MET A 1 25.64 -15.01 -33.94
CA MET A 1 24.72 -13.96 -33.43
C MET A 1 25.03 -13.81 -31.95
N SER A 2 25.70 -12.72 -31.60
CA SER A 2 26.24 -12.45 -30.26
C SER A 2 25.21 -11.75 -29.40
N THR A 3 25.08 -12.11 -28.12
CA THR A 3 24.82 -11.16 -27.03
C THR A 3 25.42 -11.71 -25.73
N THR A 4 26.55 -11.14 -25.33
CA THR A 4 27.08 -11.22 -23.96
C THR A 4 26.25 -10.28 -23.10
N SER A 5 25.53 -10.80 -22.11
CA SER A 5 24.84 -9.94 -21.13
C SER A 5 25.73 -9.79 -19.89
N ALA A 6 26.29 -8.59 -19.73
CA ALA A 6 27.03 -8.19 -18.55
C ALA A 6 26.08 -8.10 -17.35
N SER A 7 26.42 -8.77 -16.24
CA SER A 7 25.74 -8.58 -14.96
C SER A 7 26.36 -7.39 -14.24
N VAL A 8 25.61 -6.29 -14.15
CA VAL A 8 25.94 -5.16 -13.28
C VAL A 8 25.35 -5.49 -11.91
N VAL A 9 26.23 -5.72 -10.93
CA VAL A 9 25.82 -5.80 -9.52
C VAL A 9 25.46 -4.39 -9.08
N LEU A 10 24.15 -4.10 -9.05
CA LEU A 10 23.59 -2.99 -8.31
C LEU A 10 22.94 -3.58 -7.07
N VAL A 11 23.49 -3.23 -5.90
CA VAL A 11 22.81 -3.43 -4.62
C VAL A 11 21.75 -2.35 -4.48
N PRO A 12 20.50 -2.70 -4.15
CA PRO A 12 19.70 -1.80 -3.35
C PRO A 12 19.06 -2.51 -2.15
N SER A 13 19.30 -1.92 -0.98
CA SER A 13 18.35 -1.70 0.12
C SER A 13 17.26 -2.76 0.34
N SER A 14 17.39 -3.45 1.47
CA SER A 14 16.34 -4.16 2.21
C SER A 14 14.94 -3.57 1.99
N PHE A 15 14.15 -4.27 1.18
CA PHE A 15 12.71 -4.50 1.31
C PHE A 15 12.37 -5.45 0.16
N GLU A 16 12.48 -6.76 0.41
CA GLU A 16 12.13 -7.78 -0.58
C GLU A 16 10.64 -7.69 -0.89
N ALA A 17 10.30 -6.99 -1.96
CA ALA A 17 9.09 -7.22 -2.71
C ALA A 17 9.19 -8.62 -3.34
N GLN A 18 8.84 -9.65 -2.57
CA GLN A 18 8.70 -11.00 -3.08
C GLN A 18 7.46 -11.01 -3.97
N ILE A 19 7.68 -11.08 -5.30
CA ILE A 19 6.62 -11.24 -6.28
C ILE A 19 6.08 -12.66 -6.11
N PHE A 20 4.97 -12.78 -5.39
CA PHE A 20 4.30 -14.04 -5.13
C PHE A 20 3.40 -14.42 -6.31
N ASN A 21 3.63 -15.58 -6.93
CA ASN A 21 2.75 -16.12 -7.96
C ASN A 21 1.62 -16.94 -7.30
N PHE A 22 0.51 -16.26 -6.99
CA PHE A 22 -0.62 -16.79 -6.21
C PHE A 22 -1.63 -17.63 -7.00
N SER A 23 -1.42 -17.85 -8.30
CA SER A 23 -2.34 -18.61 -9.16
C SER A 23 -2.57 -20.06 -8.69
N GLN A 24 -1.78 -20.54 -7.72
CA GLN A 24 -1.74 -21.92 -7.29
C GLN A 24 -1.72 -22.11 -5.76
N LEU A 25 -2.01 -21.06 -4.98
CA LEU A 25 -2.11 -21.22 -3.52
C LEU A 25 -3.47 -21.82 -3.16
N GLN A 26 -3.55 -23.14 -3.31
CA GLN A 26 -4.67 -23.95 -2.84
C GLN A 26 -4.93 -23.63 -1.36
N LYS A 27 -6.20 -23.28 -1.10
CA LYS A 27 -7.01 -23.23 0.13
C LYS A 27 -6.51 -23.93 1.42
N ASP A 28 -5.56 -24.86 1.32
CA ASP A 28 -5.05 -25.70 2.41
C ASP A 28 -3.62 -25.34 2.85
N GLN A 29 -2.90 -24.49 2.10
CA GLN A 29 -1.63 -23.91 2.57
C GLN A 29 -1.93 -22.69 3.43
N THR A 30 -2.22 -22.99 4.69
CA THR A 30 -2.26 -22.08 5.82
C THR A 30 -1.30 -20.90 5.60
N PHE A 31 -1.84 -19.71 5.83
CA PHE A 31 -1.25 -18.36 5.91
C PHE A 31 0.03 -18.21 6.76
N SER A 32 0.85 -19.24 6.90
CA SER A 32 2.08 -19.32 7.71
C SER A 32 3.20 -18.35 7.29
N ILE A 33 2.97 -17.53 6.26
CA ILE A 33 3.93 -16.51 5.80
C ILE A 33 3.60 -15.13 6.39
N LEU A 34 2.36 -14.89 6.81
CA LEU A 34 2.07 -13.71 7.63
C LEU A 34 2.60 -13.99 9.04
N SER A 35 3.36 -13.04 9.55
CA SER A 35 4.02 -13.04 10.87
C SER A 35 3.21 -13.82 11.90
N THR A 36 3.90 -14.60 12.75
CA THR A 36 3.35 -15.45 13.81
C THR A 36 2.48 -14.72 14.86
N ASP A 37 2.27 -13.42 14.68
CA ASP A 37 1.61 -12.48 15.59
C ASP A 37 0.24 -11.98 15.08
N VAL A 38 -0.27 -12.52 13.97
CA VAL A 38 -1.61 -12.17 13.46
C VAL A 38 -2.69 -12.97 14.19
N ASP A 39 -3.74 -12.29 14.64
CA ASP A 39 -4.88 -12.95 15.31
C ASP A 39 -5.51 -14.03 14.40
N PRO A 40 -5.71 -15.26 14.91
CA PRO A 40 -6.17 -16.39 14.10
C PRO A 40 -7.60 -16.22 13.56
N LYS A 41 -8.47 -15.45 14.25
CA LYS A 41 -9.80 -15.12 13.75
C LYS A 41 -9.72 -14.15 12.58
N LEU A 42 -8.79 -13.19 12.64
CA LEU A 42 -8.57 -12.24 11.56
C LEU A 42 -8.00 -12.95 10.32
N GLN A 43 -7.03 -13.84 10.54
CA GLN A 43 -6.46 -14.67 9.48
C GLN A 43 -7.52 -15.53 8.79
N LYS A 44 -8.43 -16.13 9.56
CA LYS A 44 -9.56 -16.88 9.00
C LYS A 44 -10.49 -15.99 8.18
N LEU A 45 -10.86 -14.82 8.72
CA LEU A 45 -11.76 -13.89 8.05
C LEU A 45 -11.19 -13.38 6.72
N CYS A 46 -9.94 -12.90 6.75
CA CYS A 46 -9.26 -12.43 5.54
C CYS A 46 -9.00 -13.57 4.54
N GLY A 47 -8.82 -14.80 5.02
CA GLY A 47 -8.66 -15.97 4.16
C GLY A 47 -9.90 -16.36 3.35
N GLU A 48 -11.07 -15.85 3.71
CA GLU A 48 -12.31 -16.03 2.93
C GLU A 48 -12.49 -14.95 1.84
N THR A 49 -11.62 -13.94 1.78
CA THR A 49 -11.68 -12.86 0.78
C THR A 49 -10.95 -13.21 -0.51
N ASN A 50 -11.21 -12.44 -1.57
CA ASN A 50 -10.48 -12.56 -2.84
C ASN A 50 -9.01 -12.09 -2.75
N TYR A 51 -8.69 -11.28 -1.74
CA TYR A 51 -7.40 -10.63 -1.56
C TYR A 51 -6.94 -10.74 -0.09
N PRO A 52 -6.57 -11.94 0.37
CA PRO A 52 -6.30 -12.17 1.79
C PRO A 52 -5.11 -11.39 2.35
N ILE A 53 -4.07 -11.16 1.53
CA ILE A 53 -2.89 -10.40 1.95
C ILE A 53 -3.24 -8.92 2.09
N GLU A 54 -3.98 -8.39 1.13
CA GLU A 54 -4.47 -7.02 1.13
C GLU A 54 -5.38 -6.79 2.33
N CYS A 55 -6.31 -7.69 2.62
CA CYS A 55 -7.18 -7.63 3.81
C CYS A 55 -6.37 -7.55 5.11
N LEU A 56 -5.32 -8.35 5.26
CA LEU A 56 -4.49 -8.33 6.48
C LEU A 56 -3.67 -7.04 6.57
N THR A 57 -3.02 -6.65 5.47
CA THR A 57 -2.18 -5.44 5.43
C THR A 57 -2.99 -4.14 5.50
N SER A 58 -4.25 -4.14 5.04
CA SER A 58 -5.19 -3.02 5.17
C SER A 58 -5.75 -2.90 6.57
N THR A 59 -6.04 -4.03 7.23
CA THR A 59 -6.80 -4.04 8.49
C THR A 59 -5.89 -3.95 9.72
N ILE A 60 -4.76 -4.68 9.75
CA ILE A 60 -3.86 -4.75 10.92
C ILE A 60 -3.45 -3.35 11.45
N PRO A 61 -3.07 -2.38 10.60
CA PRO A 61 -2.66 -1.06 11.10
C PRO A 61 -3.77 -0.25 11.78
N PHE A 62 -5.04 -0.64 11.58
CA PHE A 62 -6.22 0.07 12.07
C PHE A 62 -7.00 -0.73 13.13
N LEU A 63 -6.56 -1.96 13.42
CA LEU A 63 -7.12 -2.77 14.50
C LEU A 63 -6.56 -2.32 15.84
N ASP A 64 -7.44 -1.81 16.69
CA ASP A 64 -7.16 -1.61 18.10
C ASP A 64 -7.15 -2.97 18.82
N GLU A 65 -6.25 -3.15 19.78
CA GLU A 65 -6.10 -4.35 20.62
C GLU A 65 -7.43 -4.78 21.29
N ASN A 66 -8.36 -3.84 21.49
CA ASN A 66 -9.64 -4.06 22.16
C ASN A 66 -10.81 -4.35 21.19
N VAL A 67 -10.61 -4.28 19.88
CA VAL A 67 -11.69 -4.48 18.90
C VAL A 67 -11.98 -5.97 18.76
N ALA A 68 -13.25 -6.33 18.98
CA ALA A 68 -13.70 -7.70 18.73
C ALA A 68 -13.53 -8.05 17.25
N ILE A 69 -12.79 -9.11 16.93
CA ILE A 69 -12.56 -9.54 15.54
C ILE A 69 -13.77 -10.36 15.06
N ASN A 70 -14.63 -9.70 14.29
CA ASN A 70 -15.77 -10.28 13.60
C ASN A 70 -15.96 -9.56 12.24
N PRO A 71 -16.76 -10.11 11.31
CA PRO A 71 -16.89 -9.53 9.97
C PRO A 71 -17.33 -8.06 9.96
N MET A 72 -18.24 -7.68 10.86
CA MET A 72 -18.81 -6.33 10.87
C MET A 72 -17.83 -5.30 11.43
N SER A 73 -17.10 -5.64 12.49
CA SER A 73 -16.08 -4.75 13.06
C SER A 73 -14.89 -4.59 12.14
N VAL A 74 -14.41 -5.67 11.52
CA VAL A 74 -13.32 -5.61 10.55
C VAL A 74 -13.72 -4.78 9.33
N LEU A 75 -14.94 -4.96 8.81
CA LEU A 75 -15.47 -4.11 7.74
C LEU A 75 -15.50 -2.63 8.15
N LYS A 76 -15.93 -2.32 9.38
CA LYS A 76 -15.93 -0.94 9.88
C LYS A 76 -14.52 -0.35 9.92
N VAL A 77 -13.56 -1.11 10.45
CA VAL A 77 -12.14 -0.71 10.51
C VAL A 77 -11.60 -0.44 9.11
N GLU A 78 -11.91 -1.30 8.12
CA GLU A 78 -11.49 -1.09 6.74
C GLU A 78 -12.13 0.15 6.10
N ILE A 79 -13.41 0.44 6.38
CA ILE A 79 -14.08 1.67 5.91
C ILE A 79 -13.39 2.90 6.48
N ASP A 80 -13.12 2.91 7.79
CA ASP A 80 -12.43 4.01 8.47
C ASP A 80 -11.01 4.20 7.90
N ALA A 81 -10.31 3.10 7.59
CA ALA A 81 -9.00 3.12 6.94
C ALA A 81 -9.05 3.74 5.53
N ILE A 82 -10.06 3.38 4.73
CA ILE A 82 -10.27 3.92 3.39
C ILE A 82 -10.57 5.41 3.46
N ASP A 83 -11.42 5.86 4.38
CA ASP A 83 -11.74 7.28 4.58
C ASP A 83 -10.47 8.09 4.90
N SER A 84 -9.68 7.62 5.89
CA SER A 84 -8.44 8.30 6.29
C SER A 84 -7.45 8.40 5.13
N LYS A 85 -7.22 7.31 4.38
CA LYS A 85 -6.31 7.30 3.24
C LYS A 85 -6.82 8.17 2.08
N THR A 86 -8.13 8.23 1.88
CA THR A 86 -8.75 9.07 0.85
C THR A 86 -8.55 10.54 1.16
N LYS A 87 -8.72 10.93 2.43
CA LYS A 87 -8.46 12.30 2.89
C LYS A 87 -7.00 12.69 2.70
N GLU A 88 -6.06 11.84 3.11
CA GLU A 88 -4.62 12.10 2.92
C GLU A 88 -4.26 12.24 1.43
N ALA A 89 -4.80 11.38 0.58
CA ALA A 89 -4.57 11.46 -0.86
C ALA A 89 -5.11 12.77 -1.46
N LEU A 90 -6.29 13.22 -1.00
CA LEU A 90 -6.90 14.47 -1.44
C LEU A 90 -6.08 15.69 -0.99
N ASP A 91 -5.59 15.68 0.24
CA ASP A 91 -4.75 16.76 0.80
C ASP A 91 -3.45 16.87 0.00
N LYS A 92 -2.75 15.75 -0.24
CA LYS A 92 -1.53 15.72 -1.07
C LYS A 92 -1.77 16.16 -2.51
N ALA A 93 -2.89 15.73 -3.12
CA ALA A 93 -3.24 16.17 -4.46
C ALA A 93 -3.47 17.70 -4.51
N SER A 94 -4.08 18.25 -3.46
CA SER A 94 -4.31 19.70 -3.33
C SER A 94 -3.00 20.47 -3.16
N GLU A 95 -2.08 19.97 -2.34
CA GLU A 95 -0.73 20.55 -2.20
C GLU A 95 0.03 20.56 -3.52
N LEU A 96 0.02 19.45 -4.26
CA LEU A 96 0.67 19.36 -5.57
C LEU A 96 0.09 20.41 -6.56
N LEU A 97 -1.23 20.60 -6.58
CA LEU A 97 -1.86 21.60 -7.44
C LEU A 97 -1.42 23.04 -7.09
N GLN A 98 -1.28 23.34 -5.80
CA GLN A 98 -0.80 24.65 -5.35
C GLN A 98 0.67 24.86 -5.72
N ASP A 99 1.51 23.84 -5.56
CA ASP A 99 2.93 23.90 -5.90
C ASP A 99 3.14 24.08 -7.41
N PHE A 100 2.38 23.35 -8.24
CA PHE A 100 2.36 23.57 -9.69
C PHE A 100 1.95 25.01 -10.05
N SER A 101 0.94 25.58 -9.38
CA SER A 101 0.54 26.98 -9.57
C SER A 101 1.66 27.96 -9.19
N PHE A 102 2.35 27.72 -8.08
CA PHE A 102 3.46 28.56 -7.63
C PHE A 102 4.64 28.51 -8.61
N HIS A 103 4.98 27.31 -9.11
CA HIS A 103 6.05 27.12 -10.09
C HIS A 103 5.75 27.80 -11.44
N VAL A 104 4.50 27.74 -11.92
CA VAL A 104 4.09 28.44 -13.15
C VAL A 104 4.15 29.95 -12.96
N LEU A 105 3.66 30.50 -11.84
CA LEU A 105 3.72 31.93 -11.55
C LEU A 105 5.15 32.46 -11.43
N LYS A 106 6.06 31.66 -10.85
CA LYS A 106 7.49 31.99 -10.74
C LYS A 106 8.17 32.02 -12.11
N LEU A 107 7.87 31.06 -12.99
CA LEU A 107 8.36 31.05 -14.37
C LEU A 107 7.86 32.26 -15.17
N VAL A 108 6.56 32.60 -15.05
CA VAL A 108 6.00 33.79 -15.70
C VAL A 108 6.68 35.06 -15.19
N SER A 109 6.92 35.20 -13.88
CA SER A 109 7.63 36.38 -13.34
C SER A 109 9.08 36.50 -13.81
N ILE A 110 9.80 35.38 -13.97
CA ILE A 110 11.18 35.39 -14.51
C ILE A 110 11.20 35.87 -15.98
N ILE A 111 10.19 35.50 -16.77
CA ILE A 111 10.12 35.86 -18.20
C ILE A 111 9.62 37.31 -18.39
N THR A 112 8.94 37.90 -17.40
CA THR A 112 8.31 39.23 -17.52
C THR A 112 9.15 40.37 -16.92
N ILE A 113 10.45 40.19 -16.64
CA ILE A 113 11.33 41.30 -16.23
C ILE A 113 11.49 42.27 -17.43
N PRO A 114 11.05 43.53 -17.34
CA PRO A 114 11.18 44.48 -18.44
C PRO A 114 12.64 44.96 -18.55
N PHE A 115 13.16 44.93 -19.76
CA PHE A 115 14.36 45.69 -20.17
C PHE A 115 14.03 47.19 -20.26
#